data_AF-A0A497BVJ1-F1
#
_entry.id   AF-A0A497BVJ1-F1
#
_cell.length_a   1.000
_cell.length_b   1.000
_cell.length_c   1.000
_cell.angle_alpha   90.00
_cell.angle_beta   90.00
_cell.angle_gamma   90.00
#
_symmetry.space_group_name_H-M   'P 1'
#
loop_
_entity.id
_entity.type
_entity.pdbx_description
1 polymer ?
#
loop_
_entity_poly.entity_id
_entity_poly.type
_entity_poly.pdbx_seq_one_letter_code
_entity_poly.pdbx_strand_id
1 'polypeptide(L)'
;MATPILSLYGFFFSSGKGFFFFSPPTVLALWSVLALARRRRNETWLFVAIAVSYPLFYSMITSRWHGGGNWGPRYIVCITPFLILPIGAFLERHDLSRWLRVGSATLLFIIGFWVQMSTVFVNYSTYLFSDVPADLQRFHPAYSTLSAQWRLWSRQVKAWQQYDHALRASGEQFYVIDGGFHDIEVPDLAPFGRWMEEEGQLRIYAQPEQAVTIQIAYSRPRLADMEKWSGLHLVYDGAPVTAEQRLAAENERETQWIETLTIPADKIYIWPGTLIMTATTWLPQSGDPRELSVFIERVNVLSDGALLPFQEANLPRPLPVSTAYPWSWQAMLWFYDPANARPFDAWPWYIWTSGLPLPQARTLIIILASVLCSGFVASAVWFILTLKLSLRVAGKPHSTDWRLQC
;
A
#
# COMPACT_ATOMS: atom_id res chain seq x y z
N MET A 1 16.03 1.91 23.69
CA MET A 1 16.05 3.26 23.08
C MET A 1 17.34 3.43 22.31
N ALA A 2 17.33 4.12 21.17
CA ALA A 2 18.55 4.34 20.38
C ALA A 2 19.47 5.36 21.06
N THR A 3 20.79 5.24 20.92
CA THR A 3 21.69 6.33 21.31
C THR A 3 21.62 7.47 20.28
N PRO A 4 21.92 8.73 20.64
CA PRO A 4 21.95 9.83 19.66
C PRO A 4 22.88 9.55 18.47
N ILE A 5 24.00 8.86 18.71
CA ILE A 5 24.93 8.43 17.66
C ILE A 5 24.25 7.44 16.70
N LEU A 6 23.51 6.46 17.22
CA LEU A 6 22.75 5.52 16.40
C LEU A 6 21.65 6.24 15.61
N SER A 7 20.98 7.24 16.20
CA SER A 7 19.99 8.07 15.49
C SER A 7 20.63 8.86 14.34
N LEU A 8 21.81 9.46 14.55
CA LEU A 8 22.57 10.15 13.51
C LEU A 8 22.99 9.22 12.38
N TYR A 9 23.55 8.06 12.73
CA TYR A 9 23.87 7.03 11.75
C TYR A 9 22.62 6.62 10.98
N GLY A 10 21.53 6.39 11.70
CA GLY A 10 20.24 6.02 11.15
C GLY A 10 19.69 7.06 10.17
N PHE A 11 19.83 8.36 10.48
CA PHE A 11 19.36 9.42 9.61
C PHE A 11 20.03 9.42 8.24
N PHE A 12 21.30 9.07 8.14
CA PHE A 12 22.01 9.17 6.86
C PHE A 12 22.23 7.82 6.19
N PHE A 13 22.47 6.77 6.98
CA PHE A 13 23.05 5.50 6.54
C PHE A 13 22.24 4.26 6.95
N SER A 14 21.08 4.40 7.59
CA SER A 14 20.15 3.26 7.73
C SER A 14 19.72 2.75 6.35
N SER A 15 19.79 1.45 6.10
CA SER A 15 19.35 0.89 4.82
C SER A 15 17.85 1.07 4.55
N GLY A 16 17.02 1.11 5.60
CA GLY A 16 15.57 1.27 5.50
C GLY A 16 15.05 2.69 5.71
N LYS A 17 15.89 3.63 6.19
CA LYS A 17 15.48 5.00 6.55
C LYS A 17 16.49 6.09 6.16
N GLY A 18 17.69 5.74 5.72
CA GLY A 18 18.81 6.66 5.56
C GLY A 18 18.60 7.64 4.41
N PHE A 19 18.82 8.91 4.69
CA PHE A 19 18.58 10.03 3.78
C PHE A 19 19.30 9.86 2.43
N PHE A 20 20.54 9.38 2.42
CA PHE A 20 21.28 9.18 1.16
C PHE A 20 20.74 8.04 0.30
N PHE A 21 20.08 7.05 0.91
CA PHE A 21 19.43 5.98 0.15
C PHE A 21 18.12 6.44 -0.47
N PHE A 22 17.34 7.27 0.25
CA PHE A 22 16.06 7.81 -0.23
C PHE A 22 16.24 9.04 -1.15
N SER A 23 17.34 9.76 -1.01
CA SER A 23 17.69 10.94 -1.81
C SER A 23 19.12 10.87 -2.38
N PRO A 24 19.46 9.88 -3.22
CA PRO A 24 20.81 9.69 -3.76
C PRO A 24 21.50 10.92 -4.38
N PRO A 25 20.80 11.84 -5.09
CA PRO A 25 21.43 13.06 -5.60
C PRO A 25 22.14 13.90 -4.53
N THR A 26 21.65 13.85 -3.28
CA THR A 26 22.21 14.63 -2.18
C THR A 26 23.59 14.15 -1.74
N VAL A 27 24.04 12.97 -2.16
CA VAL A 27 25.42 12.51 -1.96
C VAL A 27 26.40 13.46 -2.66
N LEU A 28 26.02 14.08 -3.78
CA LEU A 28 26.88 15.08 -4.44
C LEU A 28 27.18 16.29 -3.57
N ALA A 29 26.29 16.65 -2.65
CA ALA A 29 26.44 17.78 -1.75
C ALA A 29 27.79 17.75 -1.00
N LEU A 30 28.28 16.54 -0.67
CA LEU A 30 29.55 16.34 0.04
C LEU A 30 30.74 16.91 -0.72
N TRP A 31 30.78 16.77 -2.05
CA TRP A 31 31.83 17.35 -2.89
C TRP A 31 31.51 18.78 -3.33
N SER A 32 30.23 19.15 -3.30
CA SER A 32 29.74 20.49 -3.65
C SER A 32 30.05 21.55 -2.62
N VAL A 33 30.02 21.21 -1.33
CA VAL A 33 30.32 22.13 -0.22
C VAL A 33 31.72 22.73 -0.38
N LEU A 34 32.72 21.92 -0.74
CA LEU A 34 34.09 22.40 -0.99
C LEU A 34 34.16 23.34 -2.21
N ALA A 35 33.39 23.06 -3.25
CA ALA A 35 33.33 23.89 -4.44
C ALA A 35 32.68 25.26 -4.15
N LEU A 36 31.58 25.24 -3.40
CA LEU A 36 30.84 26.44 -3.01
C LEU A 36 31.65 27.29 -2.03
N ALA A 37 32.35 26.68 -1.08
CA ALA A 37 33.16 27.39 -0.07
C ALA A 37 34.22 28.32 -0.69
N ARG A 38 34.78 27.94 -1.85
CA ARG A 38 35.78 28.75 -2.56
C ARG A 38 35.21 30.03 -3.17
N ARG A 39 33.89 30.07 -3.42
CA ARG A 39 33.21 31.18 -4.10
C ARG A 39 32.29 31.98 -3.16
N ARG A 40 31.66 31.29 -2.21
CA ARG A 40 30.55 31.76 -1.37
C ARG A 40 30.66 31.15 0.04
N ARG A 41 31.69 31.57 0.78
CA ARG A 41 32.06 30.99 2.07
C ARG A 41 30.94 31.12 3.12
N ASN A 42 30.30 32.28 3.19
CA ASN A 42 29.26 32.55 4.20
C ASN A 42 28.01 31.72 3.94
N GLU A 43 27.57 31.65 2.69
CA GLU A 43 26.43 30.85 2.26
C GLU A 43 26.70 29.35 2.49
N THR A 44 27.93 28.90 2.24
CA THR A 44 28.34 27.52 2.52
C THR A 44 28.24 27.22 4.01
N TRP A 45 28.73 28.10 4.88
CA TRP A 45 28.63 27.92 6.34
C TRP A 45 27.18 27.88 6.80
N LEU A 46 26.31 28.73 6.24
CA LEU A 46 24.89 28.71 6.55
C LEU A 46 24.27 27.35 6.18
N PHE A 47 24.52 26.86 4.97
CA PHE A 47 23.98 25.57 4.52
C PHE A 47 24.50 24.40 5.35
N VAL A 48 25.80 24.37 5.66
CA VAL A 48 26.39 23.34 6.52
C VAL A 48 25.83 23.43 7.93
N ALA A 49 25.71 24.63 8.51
CA ALA A 49 25.15 24.82 9.84
C ALA A 49 23.72 24.29 9.93
N ILE A 50 22.88 24.55 8.94
CA ILE A 50 21.50 24.02 8.88
C ILE A 50 21.52 22.50 8.71
N ALA A 51 22.29 21.98 7.75
CA ALA A 51 22.35 20.55 7.44
C ALA A 51 22.94 19.71 8.58
N VAL A 52 23.73 20.30 9.48
CA VAL A 52 24.32 19.64 10.65
C VAL A 52 23.48 19.84 11.91
N SER A 53 23.03 21.06 12.19
CA SER A 53 22.28 21.36 13.43
C SER A 53 20.94 20.63 13.50
N TYR A 54 20.21 20.52 12.39
CA TYR A 54 18.91 19.84 12.36
C TYR A 54 19.03 18.35 12.75
N PRO A 55 19.86 17.54 12.07
CA PRO A 55 20.05 16.14 12.45
C PRO A 55 20.60 15.97 13.86
N LEU A 56 21.53 16.83 14.31
CA LEU A 56 22.03 16.78 15.69
C LEU A 56 20.91 17.00 16.70
N PHE A 57 20.10 18.04 16.52
CA PHE A 57 18.96 18.32 17.40
C PHE A 57 17.97 17.14 17.43
N TYR A 58 17.55 16.65 16.27
CA TYR A 58 16.59 15.55 16.19
C TYR A 58 17.17 14.19 16.60
N SER A 59 18.50 14.03 16.62
CA SER A 59 19.13 12.79 17.08
C SER A 59 18.93 12.54 18.57
N MET A 60 18.66 13.61 19.32
CA MET A 60 18.33 13.56 20.75
C MET A 60 16.96 12.89 21.01
N ILE A 61 16.11 12.75 19.98
CA ILE A 61 14.84 12.02 20.06
C ILE A 61 15.10 10.51 19.93
N THR A 62 15.55 9.89 21.02
CA THR A 62 16.07 8.50 21.04
C THR A 62 15.01 7.40 20.88
N SER A 63 13.75 7.68 21.23
CA SER A 63 12.67 6.68 21.21
C SER A 63 12.03 6.49 19.84
N ARG A 64 12.01 7.54 19.00
CA ARG A 64 11.30 7.56 17.71
C ARG A 64 12.07 8.30 16.62
N TRP A 65 13.41 8.33 16.69
CA TRP A 65 14.26 9.05 15.72
C TRP A 65 13.86 8.78 14.24
N HIS A 66 13.42 7.56 13.92
CA HIS A 66 13.02 7.16 12.57
C HIS A 66 11.66 7.75 12.10
N GLY A 67 10.97 8.52 12.95
CA GLY A 67 9.76 9.27 12.61
C GLY A 67 8.48 8.44 12.39
N GLY A 68 8.47 7.15 12.71
CA GLY A 68 7.31 6.25 12.52
C GLY A 68 7.16 5.66 11.10
N GLY A 69 5.92 5.43 10.67
CA GLY A 69 5.56 4.89 9.36
C GLY A 69 5.73 5.93 8.24
N ASN A 70 6.86 5.89 7.56
CA ASN A 70 7.21 6.76 6.43
C ASN A 70 8.44 6.27 5.69
N TRP A 71 8.62 6.83 4.50
CA TRP A 71 9.83 6.74 3.70
C TRP A 71 10.91 7.68 4.22
N GLY A 72 12.12 7.16 4.37
CA GLY A 72 13.26 7.94 4.83
C GLY A 72 13.11 8.49 6.26
N PRO A 73 13.93 9.49 6.63
CA PRO A 73 13.98 10.04 7.98
C PRO A 73 13.21 11.37 8.04
N ARG A 74 11.90 11.29 8.29
CA ARG A 74 10.95 12.43 8.23
C ARG A 74 11.44 13.72 8.90
N TYR A 75 12.13 13.62 10.04
CA TYR A 75 12.58 14.80 10.80
C TYR A 75 13.61 15.66 10.09
N ILE A 76 14.44 15.07 9.22
CA ILE A 76 15.53 15.81 8.57
C ILE A 76 15.23 16.10 7.10
N VAL A 77 14.03 15.80 6.59
CA VAL A 77 13.63 16.12 5.20
C VAL A 77 13.82 17.61 4.88
N CYS A 78 13.65 18.50 5.86
CA CYS A 78 13.82 19.95 5.70
C CYS A 78 15.24 20.37 5.29
N ILE A 79 16.27 19.52 5.47
CA ILE A 79 17.64 19.85 5.06
C ILE A 79 17.88 19.66 3.56
N THR A 80 16.96 18.98 2.85
CA THR A 80 17.07 18.66 1.42
C THR A 80 17.46 19.84 0.53
N PRO A 81 16.77 21.01 0.57
CA PRO A 81 17.17 22.14 -0.28
C PRO A 81 18.59 22.63 0.00
N PHE A 82 19.04 22.60 1.26
CA PHE A 82 20.37 23.06 1.65
C PHE A 82 21.49 22.08 1.24
N LEU A 83 21.15 20.81 0.99
CA LEU A 83 22.06 19.83 0.40
C LEU A 83 22.03 19.86 -1.14
N ILE A 84 20.88 20.11 -1.75
CA ILE A 84 20.74 20.13 -3.22
C ILE A 84 21.34 21.41 -3.82
N LEU A 85 21.12 22.58 -3.24
CA LEU A 85 21.59 23.86 -3.80
C LEU A 85 23.10 23.90 -4.08
N PRO A 86 23.99 23.43 -3.18
CA PRO A 86 25.42 23.33 -3.45
C PRO A 86 25.78 22.56 -4.73
N ILE A 87 24.95 21.58 -5.16
CA ILE A 87 25.24 20.74 -6.32
C ILE A 87 25.50 21.56 -7.58
N GLY A 88 24.88 22.72 -7.73
CA GLY A 88 25.19 23.66 -8.82
C GLY A 88 26.67 24.05 -8.87
N ALA A 89 27.28 24.35 -7.72
CA ALA A 89 28.71 24.70 -7.66
C ALA A 89 29.61 23.53 -8.05
N PHE A 90 29.20 22.28 -7.81
CA PHE A 90 29.92 21.10 -8.30
C PHE A 90 29.80 20.96 -9.83
N LEU A 91 28.62 21.21 -10.39
CA LEU A 91 28.40 21.12 -11.84
C LEU A 91 29.17 22.20 -12.62
N GLU A 92 29.48 23.34 -11.99
CA GLU A 92 30.26 24.44 -12.57
C GLU A 92 31.79 24.29 -12.45
N ARG A 93 32.29 23.17 -11.91
CA ARG A 93 33.73 22.93 -11.74
C ARG A 93 34.46 22.64 -13.03
N HIS A 94 35.17 23.62 -13.61
CA HIS A 94 35.94 23.41 -14.84
C HIS A 94 37.18 22.53 -14.67
N ASP A 95 37.67 22.36 -13.44
CA ASP A 95 38.78 21.49 -13.08
C ASP A 95 38.44 19.99 -13.15
N LEU A 96 37.16 19.65 -13.24
CA LEU A 96 36.68 18.29 -13.42
C LEU A 96 36.17 18.08 -14.86
N SER A 97 36.40 16.88 -15.39
CA SER A 97 35.86 16.51 -16.70
C SER A 97 34.33 16.63 -16.70
N ARG A 98 33.76 17.05 -17.84
CA ARG A 98 32.31 17.17 -18.01
C ARG A 98 31.61 15.84 -17.75
N TRP A 99 32.22 14.74 -18.22
CA TRP A 99 31.71 13.38 -18.00
C TRP A 99 31.59 13.05 -16.52
N LEU A 100 32.59 13.37 -15.69
CA LEU A 100 32.53 13.08 -14.26
C LEU A 100 31.42 13.89 -13.56
N ARG A 101 31.32 15.19 -13.85
CA ARG A 101 30.32 16.06 -13.22
C ARG A 101 28.89 15.73 -13.65
N VAL A 102 28.64 15.75 -14.95
CA VAL A 102 27.30 15.53 -15.51
C VAL A 102 26.93 14.06 -15.38
N GLY A 103 27.85 13.14 -15.67
CA GLY A 103 27.60 11.70 -15.56
C GLY A 103 27.27 11.26 -14.13
N SER A 104 27.99 11.74 -13.11
CA SER A 104 27.65 11.41 -11.70
C SER A 104 26.30 12.00 -11.27
N ALA A 105 26.01 13.25 -11.65
CA ALA A 105 24.71 13.87 -11.37
C ALA A 105 23.55 13.14 -12.06
N THR A 106 23.71 12.81 -13.35
CA THR A 106 22.72 12.03 -14.10
C THR A 106 22.54 10.64 -13.52
N LEU A 107 23.63 9.94 -13.16
CA LEU A 107 23.55 8.62 -12.55
C LEU A 107 22.79 8.66 -11.22
N LEU A 108 23.16 9.56 -10.31
CA LEU A 108 22.49 9.68 -9.01
C LEU A 108 21.04 10.17 -9.14
N PHE A 109 20.75 11.00 -10.13
CA PHE A 109 19.38 11.37 -10.48
C PHE A 109 18.57 10.14 -10.94
N ILE A 110 19.11 9.32 -11.84
CA ILE A 110 18.44 8.09 -12.31
C ILE A 110 18.21 7.11 -11.15
N ILE A 111 19.21 6.91 -10.29
CA ILE A 111 19.07 6.06 -9.10
C ILE A 111 17.99 6.64 -8.18
N GLY A 112 18.03 7.95 -7.91
CA GLY A 112 17.03 8.62 -7.09
C GLY A 112 15.62 8.52 -7.68
N PHE A 113 15.47 8.67 -8.99
CA PHE A 113 14.21 8.49 -9.69
C PHE A 113 13.64 7.09 -9.44
N TRP A 114 14.44 6.03 -9.62
CA TRP A 114 13.98 4.66 -9.38
C TRP A 114 13.67 4.38 -7.90
N VAL A 115 14.45 4.92 -6.98
CA VAL A 115 14.14 4.86 -5.54
C VAL A 115 12.78 5.50 -5.27
N GLN A 116 12.52 6.70 -5.78
CA GLN A 116 11.24 7.40 -5.59
C GLN A 116 10.08 6.64 -6.25
N MET A 117 10.28 6.09 -7.45
CA MET A 117 9.29 5.22 -8.10
C MET A 117 8.92 4.01 -7.24
N SER A 118 9.91 3.35 -6.61
CA SER A 118 9.65 2.20 -5.73
C SER A 118 8.73 2.56 -4.56
N THR A 119 8.83 3.78 -4.03
CA THR A 119 7.99 4.26 -2.91
C THR A 119 6.55 4.59 -3.30
N VAL A 120 6.28 4.73 -4.60
CA VAL A 120 4.97 5.02 -5.18
C VAL A 120 4.27 3.75 -5.67
N PHE A 121 5.00 2.66 -5.94
CA PHE A 121 4.39 1.47 -6.53
C PHE A 121 3.60 0.63 -5.54
N VAL A 122 4.06 0.46 -4.30
CA VAL A 122 3.35 -0.31 -3.28
C VAL A 122 3.20 0.53 -2.01
N ASN A 123 2.07 0.33 -1.31
CA ASN A 123 1.83 1.05 -0.07
C ASN A 123 2.93 0.73 0.94
N TYR A 124 3.44 1.77 1.59
CA TYR A 124 4.46 1.63 2.62
C TYR A 124 3.99 0.76 3.80
N SER A 125 2.68 0.77 4.12
CA SER A 125 2.11 0.00 5.22
C SER A 125 2.32 -1.50 5.04
N THR A 126 2.16 -2.00 3.80
CA THR A 126 2.24 -3.43 3.43
C THR A 126 3.48 -4.11 3.98
N TYR A 127 4.63 -3.43 3.92
CA TYR A 127 5.88 -3.98 4.41
C TYR A 127 6.21 -3.53 5.83
N LEU A 128 5.93 -2.27 6.15
CA LEU A 128 6.30 -1.68 7.43
C LEU A 128 5.60 -2.33 8.62
N PHE A 129 4.38 -2.86 8.40
CA PHE A 129 3.60 -3.59 9.39
C PHE A 129 3.59 -5.11 9.17
N SER A 130 4.53 -5.63 8.36
CA SER A 130 4.71 -7.09 8.22
C SER A 130 5.41 -7.70 9.44
N ASP A 131 5.46 -9.03 9.49
CA ASP A 131 6.12 -9.79 10.56
C ASP A 131 7.65 -9.65 10.59
N VAL A 132 8.24 -8.94 9.63
CA VAL A 132 9.68 -8.68 9.61
C VAL A 132 10.05 -7.72 10.75
N PRO A 133 10.95 -8.10 11.67
CA PRO A 133 11.37 -7.23 12.77
C PRO A 133 11.81 -5.84 12.31
N ALA A 134 11.30 -4.80 12.95
CA ALA A 134 11.52 -3.42 12.51
C ALA A 134 13.01 -3.00 12.49
N ASP A 135 13.86 -3.60 13.32
CA ASP A 135 15.30 -3.33 13.29
C ASP A 135 16.01 -3.96 12.09
N LEU A 136 15.56 -5.14 11.64
CA LEU A 136 16.00 -5.71 10.36
C LEU A 136 15.58 -4.80 9.21
N GLN A 137 14.33 -4.32 9.25
CA GLN A 137 13.84 -3.40 8.22
C GLN A 137 14.66 -2.11 8.13
N ARG A 138 15.15 -1.59 9.27
CA ARG A 138 15.92 -0.34 9.32
C ARG A 138 17.39 -0.54 8.96
N PHE A 139 18.04 -1.59 9.44
CA PHE A 139 19.51 -1.66 9.41
C PHE A 139 20.07 -2.78 8.53
N HIS A 140 19.26 -3.72 8.06
CA HIS A 140 19.70 -4.77 7.15
C HIS A 140 19.26 -4.48 5.71
N PRO A 141 20.18 -4.32 4.75
CA PRO A 141 19.83 -4.00 3.35
C PRO A 141 18.86 -4.99 2.70
N ALA A 142 19.01 -6.29 2.97
CA ALA A 142 18.16 -7.35 2.40
C ALA A 142 16.71 -7.34 2.91
N TYR A 143 16.47 -6.72 4.06
CA TYR A 143 15.15 -6.53 4.65
C TYR A 143 14.73 -5.06 4.59
N SER A 144 15.49 -4.21 3.90
CA SER A 144 15.16 -2.79 3.81
C SER A 144 13.84 -2.60 3.08
N THR A 145 13.11 -1.55 3.46
CA THR A 145 11.85 -1.19 2.81
C THR A 145 12.04 -1.02 1.29
N LEU A 146 13.12 -0.40 0.83
CA LEU A 146 13.45 -0.27 -0.60
C LEU A 146 13.61 -1.62 -1.32
N SER A 147 14.35 -2.56 -0.72
CA SER A 147 14.51 -3.90 -1.30
C SER A 147 13.20 -4.67 -1.35
N ALA A 148 12.39 -4.52 -0.31
CA ALA A 148 11.10 -5.18 -0.20
C ALA A 148 10.08 -4.64 -1.21
N GLN A 149 10.08 -3.33 -1.47
CA GLN A 149 9.15 -2.71 -2.44
C GLN A 149 9.26 -3.35 -3.83
N TRP A 150 10.47 -3.56 -4.34
CA TRP A 150 10.65 -4.20 -5.65
C TRP A 150 10.13 -5.63 -5.69
N ARG A 151 10.36 -6.38 -4.62
CA ARG A 151 9.89 -7.76 -4.50
C ARG A 151 8.36 -7.82 -4.36
N LEU A 152 7.79 -6.93 -3.56
CA LEU A 152 6.35 -6.81 -3.35
C LEU A 152 5.64 -6.35 -4.61
N TRP A 153 6.18 -5.36 -5.33
CA TRP A 153 5.59 -4.87 -6.57
C TRP A 153 5.42 -5.99 -7.59
N SER A 154 6.44 -6.83 -7.78
CA SER A 154 6.32 -7.99 -8.69
C SER A 154 5.21 -8.97 -8.28
N ARG A 155 4.99 -9.16 -6.98
CA ARG A 155 3.91 -10.00 -6.45
C ARG A 155 2.55 -9.34 -6.65
N GLN A 156 2.45 -8.04 -6.35
CA GLN A 156 1.21 -7.29 -6.50
C GLN A 156 0.78 -7.16 -7.96
N VAL A 157 1.72 -6.99 -8.89
CA VAL A 157 1.44 -6.99 -10.33
C VAL A 157 0.95 -8.36 -10.79
N LYS A 158 1.57 -9.46 -10.33
CA LYS A 158 1.11 -10.82 -10.66
C LYS A 158 -0.27 -11.11 -10.10
N ALA A 159 -0.49 -10.79 -8.83
CA ALA A 159 -1.79 -10.94 -8.17
C ALA A 159 -2.86 -10.07 -8.87
N TRP A 160 -2.51 -8.85 -9.28
CA TRP A 160 -3.40 -8.03 -10.09
C TRP A 160 -3.66 -8.58 -11.49
N GLN A 161 -2.65 -9.12 -12.18
CA GLN A 161 -2.86 -9.74 -13.49
C GLN A 161 -3.73 -10.98 -13.39
N GLN A 162 -3.56 -11.76 -12.33
CA GLN A 162 -4.47 -12.86 -12.00
C GLN A 162 -5.88 -12.35 -11.73
N TYR A 163 -6.03 -11.21 -11.03
CA TYR A 163 -7.32 -10.53 -10.85
C TYR A 163 -7.92 -10.04 -12.17
N ASP A 164 -7.21 -9.25 -12.98
CA ASP A 164 -7.72 -8.68 -14.24
C ASP A 164 -8.03 -9.80 -15.23
N HIS A 165 -7.24 -10.86 -15.23
CA HIS A 165 -7.55 -12.09 -15.94
C HIS A 165 -8.80 -12.77 -15.36
N ALA A 166 -8.91 -12.97 -14.05
CA ALA A 166 -10.07 -13.60 -13.41
C ALA A 166 -11.36 -12.78 -13.61
N LEU A 167 -11.30 -11.45 -13.52
CA LEU A 167 -12.43 -10.52 -13.69
C LEU A 167 -12.84 -10.34 -15.15
N ARG A 168 -11.92 -10.50 -16.11
CA ARG A 168 -12.24 -10.46 -17.54
C ARG A 168 -12.58 -11.84 -18.09
N ALA A 169 -12.01 -12.90 -17.51
CA ALA A 169 -12.40 -14.29 -17.73
C ALA A 169 -13.70 -14.63 -16.98
N SER A 170 -14.12 -13.83 -15.99
CA SER A 170 -15.37 -13.99 -15.23
C SER A 170 -16.64 -13.68 -16.04
N GLY A 171 -16.73 -14.19 -17.26
CA GLY A 171 -17.95 -14.92 -17.56
C GLY A 171 -18.26 -15.99 -16.48
N GLU A 172 -17.24 -16.46 -15.74
CA GLU A 172 -17.32 -17.39 -14.60
C GLU A 172 -17.41 -16.70 -13.22
N GLN A 173 -18.46 -17.04 -12.47
CA GLN A 173 -18.76 -16.55 -11.12
C GLN A 173 -17.99 -17.35 -10.06
N PHE A 174 -17.62 -16.77 -8.90
CA PHE A 174 -16.87 -17.46 -7.83
C PHE A 174 -17.09 -16.80 -6.45
N TYR A 175 -16.54 -17.36 -5.36
CA TYR A 175 -16.55 -16.71 -4.03
C TYR A 175 -15.22 -16.88 -3.29
N VAL A 176 -14.94 -16.00 -2.32
CA VAL A 176 -13.70 -16.00 -1.52
C VAL A 176 -14.00 -15.77 -0.03
N ILE A 177 -13.09 -16.20 0.84
CA ILE A 177 -13.08 -15.82 2.26
C ILE A 177 -12.42 -14.44 2.37
N ASP A 178 -13.12 -13.47 2.96
CA ASP A 178 -12.64 -12.09 3.09
C ASP A 178 -11.99 -11.81 4.46
N GLY A 179 -12.40 -12.50 5.52
CA GLY A 179 -11.80 -12.35 6.84
C GLY A 179 -12.61 -13.03 7.94
N GLY A 180 -12.08 -13.00 9.17
CA GLY A 180 -12.79 -13.49 10.36
C GLY A 180 -12.75 -15.01 10.57
N PHE A 181 -11.67 -15.65 10.10
CA PHE A 181 -11.44 -17.09 10.24
C PHE A 181 -10.02 -17.38 10.70
N HIS A 182 -9.89 -18.29 11.66
CA HIS A 182 -8.62 -18.83 12.14
C HIS A 182 -7.93 -19.69 11.08
N ASP A 183 -6.71 -20.19 11.37
CA ASP A 183 -5.98 -21.09 10.47
C ASP A 183 -6.71 -22.41 10.19
N ILE A 184 -6.39 -23.06 9.05
CA ILE A 184 -7.01 -24.35 8.70
C ILE A 184 -6.56 -25.39 9.72
N GLU A 185 -7.52 -25.97 10.45
CA GLU A 185 -7.25 -27.00 11.46
C GLU A 185 -7.39 -28.40 10.89
N VAL A 186 -8.30 -28.56 9.91
CA VAL A 186 -8.57 -29.84 9.24
C VAL A 186 -8.30 -29.67 7.74
N PRO A 187 -7.08 -30.02 7.27
CA PRO A 187 -6.69 -29.84 5.87
C PRO A 187 -7.61 -30.52 4.85
N ASP A 188 -8.23 -31.65 5.23
CA ASP A 188 -9.18 -32.39 4.39
C ASP A 188 -10.48 -31.60 4.10
N LEU A 189 -10.77 -30.57 4.90
CA LEU A 189 -11.93 -29.68 4.75
C LEU A 189 -11.56 -28.34 4.12
N ALA A 190 -10.33 -28.18 3.63
CA ALA A 190 -9.90 -26.97 2.94
C ALA A 190 -10.86 -26.62 1.78
N PRO A 191 -11.22 -25.33 1.59
CA PRO A 191 -10.64 -24.14 2.22
C PRO A 191 -11.23 -23.78 3.60
N PHE A 192 -12.20 -24.55 4.07
CA PHE A 192 -12.80 -24.42 5.40
C PHE A 192 -12.14 -25.41 6.37
N GLY A 193 -12.87 -25.90 7.37
CA GLY A 193 -12.27 -26.65 8.47
C GLY A 193 -11.50 -25.72 9.41
N ARG A 194 -12.08 -24.55 9.69
CA ARG A 194 -11.48 -23.47 10.51
C ARG A 194 -12.54 -22.91 11.45
N TRP A 195 -12.11 -22.43 12.61
CA TRP A 195 -12.98 -21.65 13.51
C TRP A 195 -13.23 -20.26 12.94
N MET A 196 -14.47 -19.79 13.07
CA MET A 196 -14.82 -18.39 12.84
C MET A 196 -14.42 -17.56 14.05
N GLU A 197 -14.06 -16.30 13.85
CA GLU A 197 -13.96 -15.32 14.94
C GLU A 197 -15.38 -14.89 15.39
N GLU A 198 -15.52 -13.74 16.06
CA GLU A 198 -16.85 -13.18 16.39
C GLU A 198 -17.70 -12.93 15.13
N GLU A 199 -17.04 -12.57 14.03
CA GLU A 199 -17.61 -12.26 12.74
C GLU A 199 -16.78 -12.89 11.63
N GLY A 200 -17.40 -13.66 10.73
CA GLY A 200 -16.81 -14.21 9.53
C GLY A 200 -17.36 -13.53 8.27
N GLN A 201 -16.51 -13.28 7.28
CA GLN A 201 -16.87 -12.55 6.06
C GLN A 201 -16.54 -13.34 4.80
N LEU A 202 -17.54 -13.44 3.90
CA LEU A 202 -17.40 -14.02 2.58
C LEU A 202 -17.73 -12.98 1.52
N ARG A 203 -16.99 -13.02 0.41
CA ARG A 203 -17.24 -12.14 -0.74
C ARG A 203 -17.60 -12.96 -1.96
N ILE A 204 -18.68 -12.55 -2.64
CA ILE A 204 -19.34 -13.34 -3.68
C ILE A 204 -19.35 -12.56 -4.99
N TYR A 205 -18.72 -13.15 -6.01
CA TYR A 205 -18.66 -12.63 -7.37
C TYR A 205 -19.68 -13.38 -8.23
N ALA A 206 -20.97 -13.10 -8.00
CA ALA A 206 -22.07 -13.56 -8.85
C ALA A 206 -22.48 -12.44 -9.82
N GLN A 207 -23.04 -12.78 -10.99
CA GLN A 207 -23.59 -11.79 -11.91
C GLN A 207 -24.77 -11.04 -11.27
N PRO A 208 -24.89 -9.73 -11.50
CA PRO A 208 -26.12 -9.00 -11.16
C PRO A 208 -27.31 -9.70 -11.83
N GLU A 209 -28.48 -9.70 -11.19
CA GLU A 209 -29.73 -10.31 -11.69
C GLU A 209 -29.87 -11.84 -11.57
N GLN A 210 -28.91 -12.55 -10.95
CA GLN A 210 -29.06 -13.97 -10.62
C GLN A 210 -29.35 -14.18 -9.13
N ALA A 211 -30.15 -15.20 -8.80
CA ALA A 211 -30.38 -15.54 -7.40
C ALA A 211 -29.17 -16.29 -6.84
N VAL A 212 -28.73 -15.89 -5.65
CA VAL A 212 -27.59 -16.53 -4.96
C VAL A 212 -28.10 -17.32 -3.78
N THR A 213 -27.83 -18.64 -3.78
CA THR A 213 -28.12 -19.52 -2.65
C THR A 213 -26.82 -19.89 -1.95
N ILE A 214 -26.77 -19.74 -0.63
CA ILE A 214 -25.59 -20.03 0.18
C ILE A 214 -25.98 -21.08 1.21
N GLN A 215 -25.18 -22.15 1.30
CA GLN A 215 -25.35 -23.22 2.28
C GLN A 215 -24.12 -23.25 3.17
N ILE A 216 -24.33 -23.10 4.47
CA ILE A 216 -23.28 -23.03 5.49
C ILE A 216 -23.44 -24.23 6.40
N ALA A 217 -22.46 -25.13 6.40
CA ALA A 217 -22.37 -26.23 7.35
C ALA A 217 -21.37 -25.88 8.44
N TYR A 218 -21.81 -25.93 9.69
CA TYR A 218 -21.00 -25.54 10.85
C TYR A 218 -21.31 -26.40 12.06
N SER A 219 -20.34 -26.52 12.97
CA SER A 219 -20.51 -27.18 14.26
C SER A 219 -20.26 -26.22 15.41
N ARG A 220 -20.88 -26.52 16.55
CA ARG A 220 -20.75 -25.76 17.78
C ARG A 220 -20.64 -26.72 18.97
N PRO A 221 -19.82 -26.44 19.99
CA PRO A 221 -19.71 -27.29 21.17
C PRO A 221 -21.06 -27.46 21.88
N ARG A 222 -21.40 -28.68 22.31
CA ARG A 222 -22.70 -29.00 22.91
C ARG A 222 -23.00 -28.17 24.17
N LEU A 223 -21.97 -27.84 24.95
CA LEU A 223 -22.11 -27.00 26.14
C LEU A 223 -22.58 -25.57 25.81
N ALA A 224 -22.36 -25.10 24.57
CA ALA A 224 -22.73 -23.77 24.09
C ALA A 224 -24.22 -23.66 23.70
N ASP A 225 -24.91 -24.78 23.50
CA ASP A 225 -26.31 -24.83 23.03
C ASP A 225 -27.30 -25.11 24.18
N MET A 226 -26.87 -24.98 25.44
CA MET A 226 -27.79 -25.05 26.59
C MET A 226 -28.79 -23.88 26.63
N GLU A 227 -28.45 -22.75 26.02
CA GLU A 227 -29.40 -21.71 25.64
C GLU A 227 -29.88 -21.97 24.20
N LYS A 228 -31.15 -21.69 23.92
CA LYS A 228 -31.77 -21.97 22.61
C LYS A 228 -31.04 -21.22 21.49
N TRP A 229 -30.20 -21.93 20.73
CA TRP A 229 -29.46 -21.40 19.60
C TRP A 229 -30.41 -20.85 18.52
N SER A 230 -30.19 -19.60 18.12
CA SER A 230 -31.02 -18.90 17.11
C SER A 230 -30.46 -18.98 15.69
N GLY A 231 -29.34 -19.66 15.48
CA GLY A 231 -28.62 -19.65 14.22
C GLY A 231 -27.64 -18.49 14.08
N LEU A 232 -26.98 -18.44 12.93
CA LEU A 232 -26.09 -17.34 12.58
C LEU A 232 -26.90 -16.08 12.29
N HIS A 233 -26.41 -14.95 12.78
CA HIS A 233 -26.92 -13.65 12.34
C HIS A 233 -26.24 -13.31 11.02
N LEU A 234 -27.03 -13.26 9.94
CA LEU A 234 -26.53 -13.09 8.59
C LEU A 234 -26.92 -11.72 8.03
N VAL A 235 -25.94 -11.02 7.48
CA VAL A 235 -26.11 -9.72 6.84
C VAL A 235 -25.47 -9.77 5.46
N TYR A 236 -26.24 -9.46 4.43
CA TYR A 236 -25.75 -9.34 3.06
C TYR A 236 -25.78 -7.88 2.62
N ASP A 237 -24.63 -7.32 2.22
CA ASP A 237 -24.48 -5.92 1.79
C ASP A 237 -25.10 -4.89 2.77
N GLY A 238 -25.01 -5.18 4.07
CA GLY A 238 -25.55 -4.34 5.14
C GLY A 238 -27.04 -4.54 5.44
N ALA A 239 -27.74 -5.41 4.70
CA ALA A 239 -29.13 -5.77 4.96
C ALA A 239 -29.22 -7.15 5.64
N PRO A 240 -30.03 -7.31 6.70
CA PRO A 240 -30.22 -8.61 7.34
C PRO A 240 -30.91 -9.59 6.38
N VAL A 241 -30.42 -10.84 6.35
CA VAL A 241 -30.97 -11.93 5.53
C VAL A 241 -31.35 -13.11 6.42
N THR A 242 -32.46 -13.76 6.09
CA THR A 242 -32.96 -14.93 6.83
C THR A 242 -32.45 -16.20 6.17
N ALA A 243 -31.98 -17.15 6.98
CA ALA A 243 -31.67 -18.50 6.55
C ALA A 243 -32.66 -19.52 7.11
N GLU A 244 -32.89 -20.59 6.35
CA GLU A 244 -33.53 -21.80 6.85
C GLU A 244 -32.48 -22.65 7.56
N GLN A 245 -32.66 -22.85 8.86
CA GLN A 245 -31.79 -23.66 9.69
C GLN A 245 -32.29 -25.10 9.77
N ARG A 246 -31.36 -26.05 9.63
CA ARG A 246 -31.60 -27.48 9.78
C ARG A 246 -30.54 -28.14 10.65
N LEU A 247 -30.96 -28.95 11.61
CA LEU A 247 -30.06 -29.82 12.37
C LEU A 247 -29.53 -30.94 11.47
N ALA A 248 -28.20 -31.06 11.38
CA ALA A 248 -27.53 -32.06 10.55
C ALA A 248 -27.17 -33.31 11.34
N ALA A 249 -26.52 -33.14 12.49
CA ALA A 249 -26.17 -34.21 13.42
C ALA A 249 -25.96 -33.64 14.82
N GLU A 250 -26.07 -34.48 15.83
CA GLU A 250 -25.81 -34.11 17.23
C GLU A 250 -25.13 -35.28 17.93
N ASN A 251 -24.06 -35.00 18.68
CA ASN A 251 -23.37 -35.99 19.49
C ASN A 251 -23.05 -35.44 20.90
N GLU A 252 -22.30 -36.16 21.71
CA GLU A 252 -21.98 -35.73 23.09
C GLU A 252 -21.06 -34.50 23.16
N ARG A 253 -20.34 -34.19 22.07
CA ARG A 253 -19.33 -33.12 22.01
C ARG A 253 -19.82 -31.88 21.28
N GLU A 254 -20.57 -32.05 20.20
CA GLU A 254 -20.95 -30.96 19.29
C GLU A 254 -22.34 -31.17 18.68
N THR A 255 -22.92 -30.04 18.28
CA THR A 255 -24.12 -29.96 17.46
C THR A 255 -23.74 -29.42 16.08
N GLN A 256 -24.16 -30.09 15.02
CA GLN A 256 -23.89 -29.72 13.63
C GLN A 256 -25.15 -29.18 12.97
N TRP A 257 -25.03 -28.03 12.31
CA TRP A 257 -26.11 -27.30 11.67
C TRP A 257 -25.81 -27.04 10.20
N ILE A 258 -26.86 -26.97 9.41
CA ILE A 258 -26.82 -26.48 8.03
C ILE A 258 -27.80 -25.31 7.93
N GLU A 259 -27.31 -24.15 7.53
CA GLU A 259 -28.12 -22.98 7.22
C GLU A 259 -28.11 -22.70 5.72
N THR A 260 -29.30 -22.55 5.13
CA THR A 260 -29.46 -22.22 3.72
C THR A 260 -30.16 -20.88 3.58
N LEU A 261 -29.52 -19.91 2.93
CA LEU A 261 -30.15 -18.64 2.56
C LEU A 261 -30.22 -18.49 1.05
N THR A 262 -31.25 -17.81 0.58
CA THR A 262 -31.40 -17.42 -0.82
C THR A 262 -31.57 -15.92 -0.91
N ILE A 263 -30.62 -15.27 -1.56
CA ILE A 263 -30.63 -13.85 -1.87
C ILE A 263 -31.25 -13.71 -3.27
N PRO A 264 -32.44 -13.10 -3.39
CA PRO A 264 -33.08 -12.96 -4.68
C PRO A 264 -32.33 -11.93 -5.54
N ALA A 265 -32.39 -12.14 -6.86
CA ALA A 265 -31.71 -11.34 -7.88
C ALA A 265 -31.95 -9.83 -7.74
N ASP A 266 -33.15 -9.44 -7.33
CA ASP A 266 -33.58 -8.05 -7.16
C ASP A 266 -32.94 -7.35 -5.95
N LYS A 267 -32.26 -8.09 -5.06
CA LYS A 267 -31.59 -7.57 -3.86
C LYS A 267 -30.06 -7.52 -3.97
N ILE A 268 -29.49 -7.95 -5.10
CA ILE A 268 -28.04 -7.89 -5.36
C ILE A 268 -27.73 -6.56 -6.05
N TYR A 269 -27.48 -5.52 -5.25
CA TYR A 269 -27.19 -4.18 -5.75
C TYR A 269 -25.70 -3.87 -5.81
N ILE A 270 -24.87 -4.61 -5.06
CA ILE A 270 -23.44 -4.38 -4.94
C ILE A 270 -22.70 -5.57 -5.54
N TRP A 271 -21.70 -5.27 -6.36
CA TRP A 271 -20.84 -6.28 -6.96
C TRP A 271 -19.36 -5.98 -6.68
N PRO A 272 -18.60 -6.97 -6.18
CA PRO A 272 -19.07 -8.20 -5.53
C PRO A 272 -19.91 -7.93 -4.26
N GLY A 273 -20.84 -8.83 -3.96
CA GLY A 273 -21.61 -8.77 -2.73
C GLY A 273 -20.84 -9.34 -1.54
N THR A 274 -21.18 -8.89 -0.33
CA THR A 274 -20.52 -9.31 0.92
C THR A 274 -21.53 -9.95 1.86
N LEU A 275 -21.27 -11.20 2.25
CA LEU A 275 -21.99 -11.86 3.33
C LEU A 275 -21.15 -11.77 4.61
N ILE A 276 -21.76 -11.22 5.65
CA ILE A 276 -21.25 -11.19 7.01
C ILE A 276 -22.05 -12.18 7.85
N MET A 277 -21.33 -13.01 8.60
CA MET A 277 -21.89 -14.01 9.50
C MET A 277 -21.41 -13.70 10.91
N THR A 278 -22.34 -13.54 11.84
CA THR A 278 -22.02 -13.31 13.25
C THR A 278 -22.62 -14.44 14.07
N ALA A 279 -21.81 -15.04 14.94
CA ALA A 279 -22.27 -16.02 15.93
C ALA A 279 -22.35 -15.35 17.29
N THR A 280 -23.40 -15.65 18.07
CA THR A 280 -23.40 -15.25 19.48
C THR A 280 -22.21 -15.92 20.17
N THR A 281 -21.28 -15.11 20.67
CA THR A 281 -20.11 -15.65 21.36
C THR A 281 -20.50 -16.16 22.74
N TRP A 282 -19.92 -17.29 23.15
CA TRP A 282 -20.08 -17.83 24.50
C TRP A 282 -18.72 -17.92 25.17
N LEU A 283 -18.68 -17.90 26.51
CA LEU A 283 -17.43 -18.00 27.27
C LEU A 283 -17.12 -19.48 27.59
N PRO A 284 -16.14 -20.12 26.91
CA PRO A 284 -15.78 -21.49 27.18
C PRO A 284 -15.07 -21.64 28.52
N GLN A 285 -15.28 -22.78 29.19
CA GLN A 285 -14.56 -23.12 30.42
C GLN A 285 -13.09 -23.49 30.15
N SER A 286 -12.76 -23.88 28.92
CA SER A 286 -11.41 -24.29 28.48
C SER A 286 -10.41 -23.12 28.40
N GLY A 287 -10.91 -21.89 28.25
CA GLY A 287 -10.10 -20.68 28.05
C GLY A 287 -9.51 -20.52 26.65
N ASP A 288 -9.87 -21.39 25.68
CA ASP A 288 -9.44 -21.25 24.28
C ASP A 288 -10.31 -20.21 23.55
N PRO A 289 -9.74 -19.09 23.07
CA PRO A 289 -10.51 -18.06 22.38
C PRO A 289 -11.14 -18.54 21.05
N ARG A 290 -10.69 -19.66 20.47
CA ARG A 290 -11.29 -20.20 19.24
C ARG A 290 -12.68 -20.79 19.48
N GLU A 291 -12.90 -21.34 20.67
CA GLU A 291 -14.19 -21.93 21.05
C GLU A 291 -15.27 -20.88 21.31
N LEU A 292 -14.94 -19.58 21.26
CA LEU A 292 -15.90 -18.50 21.47
C LEU A 292 -17.02 -18.49 20.42
N SER A 293 -16.79 -19.06 19.22
CA SER A 293 -17.67 -18.95 18.05
C SER A 293 -18.05 -20.33 17.47
N VAL A 294 -18.21 -20.46 16.14
CA VAL A 294 -18.57 -21.70 15.42
C VAL A 294 -17.41 -22.23 14.59
N PHE A 295 -17.35 -23.55 14.41
CA PHE A 295 -16.44 -24.20 13.48
C PHE A 295 -17.11 -24.35 12.12
N ILE A 296 -16.57 -23.72 11.07
CA ILE A 296 -17.14 -23.83 9.71
C ILE A 296 -16.51 -25.02 8.99
N GLU A 297 -17.32 -26.02 8.68
CA GLU A 297 -16.90 -27.21 7.94
C GLU A 297 -16.91 -26.97 6.43
N ARG A 298 -17.94 -26.28 5.93
CA ARG A 298 -18.14 -26.06 4.50
C ARG A 298 -19.07 -24.88 4.25
N VAL A 299 -18.77 -24.13 3.20
CA VAL A 299 -19.73 -23.21 2.59
C VAL A 299 -19.83 -23.51 1.11
N ASN A 300 -21.05 -23.70 0.61
CA ASN A 300 -21.33 -23.80 -0.81
C ASN A 300 -22.10 -22.56 -1.24
N VAL A 301 -21.62 -21.88 -2.28
CA VAL A 301 -22.34 -20.75 -2.89
C VAL A 301 -22.82 -21.20 -4.27
N LEU A 302 -24.08 -20.96 -4.58
CA LEU A 302 -24.70 -21.30 -5.85
C LEU A 302 -25.29 -20.03 -6.47
N SER A 303 -25.12 -19.85 -7.77
CA SER A 303 -25.76 -18.78 -8.56
C SER A 303 -26.69 -19.43 -9.58
N ASP A 304 -28.00 -19.16 -9.49
CA ASP A 304 -29.05 -19.86 -10.27
C ASP A 304 -28.91 -21.40 -10.26
N GLY A 305 -28.45 -21.95 -9.14
CA GLY A 305 -28.24 -23.39 -8.95
C GLY A 305 -26.91 -23.95 -9.45
N ALA A 306 -26.06 -23.14 -10.11
CA ALA A 306 -24.70 -23.54 -10.45
C ALA A 306 -23.75 -23.27 -9.28
N LEU A 307 -22.97 -24.27 -8.86
CA LEU A 307 -21.99 -24.10 -7.78
C LEU A 307 -20.88 -23.15 -8.22
N LEU A 308 -20.66 -22.10 -7.42
CA LEU A 308 -19.56 -21.18 -7.59
C LEU A 308 -18.28 -21.84 -7.06
N PRO A 309 -17.17 -21.88 -7.82
CA PRO A 309 -15.89 -22.29 -7.29
C PRO A 309 -15.42 -21.33 -6.19
N PHE A 310 -14.79 -21.88 -5.16
CA PHE A 310 -14.00 -21.11 -4.21
C PHE A 310 -12.67 -20.68 -4.85
N GLN A 311 -12.19 -19.48 -4.54
CA GLN A 311 -10.84 -19.05 -4.90
C GLN A 311 -10.06 -18.50 -3.69
N GLU A 312 -8.82 -18.95 -3.52
CA GLU A 312 -7.84 -18.28 -2.63
C GLU A 312 -7.28 -17.07 -3.37
N ALA A 313 -8.03 -15.97 -3.36
CA ALA A 313 -7.58 -14.77 -4.02
C ALA A 313 -7.52 -13.62 -3.01
N ASN A 314 -6.33 -13.02 -2.88
CA ASN A 314 -6.13 -11.71 -2.26
C ASN A 314 -6.70 -10.64 -3.19
N LEU A 315 -8.02 -10.62 -3.31
CA LEU A 315 -8.74 -9.74 -4.21
C LEU A 315 -8.86 -8.36 -3.57
N PRO A 316 -8.58 -7.28 -4.32
CA PRO A 316 -8.87 -5.96 -3.82
C PRO A 316 -10.34 -5.83 -3.45
N ARG A 317 -10.61 -5.43 -2.20
CA ARG A 317 -11.94 -5.02 -1.74
C ARG A 317 -12.40 -3.90 -2.68
N PRO A 318 -13.51 -4.06 -3.43
CA PRO A 318 -14.06 -2.93 -4.17
C PRO A 318 -14.34 -1.80 -3.19
N LEU A 319 -14.23 -0.58 -3.66
CA LEU A 319 -14.54 0.61 -2.89
C LEU A 319 -16.00 0.48 -2.39
N PRO A 320 -16.29 0.56 -1.08
CA PRO A 320 -17.66 0.48 -0.57
C PRO A 320 -18.38 1.80 -0.88
N VAL A 321 -18.58 2.09 -2.17
CA VAL A 321 -19.28 3.28 -2.64
C VAL A 321 -20.73 2.88 -2.83
N SER A 322 -21.54 3.21 -1.84
CA SER A 322 -22.98 3.24 -2.00
C SER A 322 -23.40 4.69 -2.22
N THR A 323 -24.34 4.93 -3.14
CA THR A 323 -25.02 6.23 -3.24
C THR A 323 -25.90 6.52 -2.03
N ALA A 324 -26.22 5.50 -1.21
CA ALA A 324 -26.97 5.65 0.03
C ALA A 324 -26.12 6.15 1.22
N TYR A 325 -24.80 5.90 1.20
CA TYR A 325 -23.87 6.34 2.25
C TYR A 325 -22.66 7.05 1.62
N PRO A 326 -22.70 8.38 1.48
CA PRO A 326 -21.64 9.12 0.79
C PRO A 326 -20.28 9.11 1.52
N TRP A 327 -20.21 8.62 2.77
CA TRP A 327 -18.97 8.54 3.55
C TRP A 327 -19.00 7.41 4.60
N SER A 328 -17.93 6.62 4.68
CA SER A 328 -17.67 5.66 5.78
C SER A 328 -16.16 5.54 6.04
N TRP A 329 -15.77 5.08 7.25
CA TRP A 329 -14.37 4.79 7.56
C TRP A 329 -13.81 3.67 6.67
N GLN A 330 -14.63 2.67 6.31
CA GLN A 330 -14.22 1.64 5.35
C GLN A 330 -13.95 2.25 3.97
N ALA A 331 -14.80 3.18 3.50
CA ALA A 331 -14.62 3.87 2.22
C ALA A 331 -13.42 4.84 2.20
N MET A 332 -13.00 5.36 3.36
CA MET A 332 -11.79 6.19 3.46
C MET A 332 -10.52 5.36 3.55
N LEU A 333 -10.55 4.17 4.18
CA LEU A 333 -9.36 3.38 4.48
C LEU A 333 -9.19 2.14 3.60
N TRP A 334 -10.08 1.89 2.64
CA TRP A 334 -9.98 0.74 1.72
C TRP A 334 -8.63 0.66 1.00
N PHE A 335 -8.01 1.79 0.66
CA PHE A 335 -6.70 1.80 0.01
C PHE A 335 -5.54 1.54 0.98
N TYR A 336 -5.76 1.50 2.29
CA TYR A 336 -4.74 1.04 3.25
C TYR A 336 -4.76 -0.48 3.47
N ASP A 337 -5.77 -1.18 2.96
CA ASP A 337 -5.89 -2.63 3.11
C ASP A 337 -4.74 -3.34 2.37
N PRO A 338 -3.82 -4.01 3.08
CA PRO A 338 -2.68 -4.69 2.47
C PRO A 338 -3.09 -5.94 1.68
N ALA A 339 -4.30 -6.48 1.89
CA ALA A 339 -4.84 -7.59 1.10
C ALA A 339 -5.20 -7.16 -0.33
N ASN A 340 -5.32 -5.85 -0.58
CA ASN A 340 -5.68 -5.33 -1.89
C ASN A 340 -4.49 -5.37 -2.85
N ALA A 341 -4.46 -6.40 -3.69
CA ALA A 341 -3.47 -6.49 -4.74
C ALA A 341 -3.65 -5.36 -5.77
N ARG A 342 -2.65 -4.47 -5.84
CA ARG A 342 -2.64 -3.37 -6.81
C ARG A 342 -1.26 -3.21 -7.46
N PRO A 343 -1.20 -3.06 -8.78
CA PRO A 343 0.06 -2.90 -9.49
C PRO A 343 0.68 -1.53 -9.20
N PHE A 344 -0.12 -0.53 -8.82
CA PHE A 344 0.32 0.83 -8.51
C PHE A 344 -0.46 1.42 -7.33
N ASP A 345 0.22 2.07 -6.40
CA ASP A 345 -0.37 2.93 -5.36
C ASP A 345 -0.45 4.38 -5.87
N ALA A 346 -1.28 4.60 -6.90
CA ALA A 346 -1.42 5.89 -7.57
C ALA A 346 -2.89 6.28 -7.76
N TRP A 347 -3.20 7.57 -7.61
CA TRP A 347 -4.56 8.10 -7.78
C TRP A 347 -5.30 7.65 -9.05
N PRO A 348 -4.67 7.65 -10.25
CA PRO A 348 -5.36 7.17 -11.46
C PRO A 348 -5.83 5.72 -11.35
N TRP A 349 -5.05 4.88 -10.67
CA TRP A 349 -5.40 3.49 -10.41
C TRP A 349 -6.64 3.36 -9.52
N TYR A 350 -6.68 4.14 -8.44
CA TYR A 350 -7.80 4.17 -7.52
C TYR A 350 -9.08 4.67 -8.18
N ILE A 351 -8.98 5.70 -9.01
CA ILE A 351 -10.13 6.23 -9.76
C ILE A 351 -10.66 5.18 -10.73
N TRP A 352 -9.76 4.47 -11.42
CA TRP A 352 -10.15 3.40 -12.34
C TRP A 352 -10.88 2.25 -11.65
N THR A 353 -10.48 1.92 -10.42
CA THR A 353 -11.02 0.79 -9.63
C THR A 353 -12.12 1.19 -8.65
N SER A 354 -12.52 2.47 -8.64
CA SER A 354 -13.46 3.04 -7.67
C SER A 354 -14.93 2.68 -7.88
N GLY A 355 -15.27 2.01 -8.98
CA GLY A 355 -16.66 1.78 -9.38
C GLY A 355 -17.36 3.01 -9.99
N LEU A 356 -16.66 4.14 -10.15
CA LEU A 356 -17.19 5.29 -10.89
C LEU A 356 -17.56 4.92 -12.34
N PRO A 357 -18.63 5.49 -12.91
CA PRO A 357 -18.96 5.31 -14.32
C PRO A 357 -17.75 5.60 -15.21
N LEU A 358 -17.45 4.70 -16.14
CA LEU A 358 -16.25 4.73 -16.97
C LEU A 358 -15.98 6.11 -17.64
N PRO A 359 -16.99 6.86 -18.15
CA PRO A 359 -16.76 8.20 -18.69
C PRO A 359 -16.25 9.21 -17.64
N GLN A 360 -16.79 9.16 -16.42
CA GLN A 360 -16.39 10.04 -15.32
C GLN A 360 -14.98 9.69 -14.85
N ALA A 361 -14.70 8.40 -14.64
CA ALA A 361 -13.38 7.91 -14.26
C ALA A 361 -12.31 8.32 -15.28
N ARG A 362 -12.58 8.13 -16.59
CA ARG A 362 -11.68 8.56 -17.68
C ARG A 362 -11.43 10.06 -17.65
N THR A 363 -12.48 10.87 -17.47
CA THR A 363 -12.37 12.33 -17.41
C THR A 363 -11.47 12.77 -16.25
N LEU A 364 -11.68 12.22 -15.05
CA LEU A 364 -10.85 12.48 -13.87
C LEU A 364 -9.39 12.07 -14.08
N ILE A 365 -9.15 10.88 -14.65
CA ILE A 365 -7.80 10.40 -14.96
C ILE A 365 -7.10 11.32 -15.96
N ILE A 366 -7.80 11.76 -17.02
CA ILE A 366 -7.25 12.69 -18.02
C ILE A 366 -6.89 14.03 -17.38
N ILE A 367 -7.75 14.57 -16.52
CA ILE A 367 -7.49 15.83 -15.80
C ILE A 367 -6.24 15.68 -14.93
N LEU A 368 -6.17 14.63 -14.10
CA LEU A 368 -5.02 14.34 -13.24
C LEU A 368 -3.73 14.17 -14.05
N ALA A 369 -3.76 13.33 -15.09
CA ALA A 369 -2.62 13.12 -15.96
C ALA A 369 -2.19 14.41 -16.67
N SER A 370 -3.13 15.24 -17.10
CA SER A 370 -2.82 16.53 -17.74
C SER A 370 -2.19 17.52 -16.77
N VAL A 371 -2.66 17.59 -15.52
CA VAL A 371 -2.06 18.45 -14.49
C VAL A 371 -0.63 17.98 -14.16
N LEU A 372 -0.42 16.68 -13.99
CA LEU A 372 0.90 16.11 -13.70
C LEU A 372 1.87 16.26 -14.89
N CYS A 373 1.42 15.94 -16.10
CA CYS A 373 2.23 16.03 -17.31
C CYS A 373 2.51 17.48 -17.73
N SER A 374 1.57 18.41 -17.57
CA SER A 374 1.80 19.82 -17.91
C SER A 374 2.89 20.44 -17.03
N GLY A 375 2.91 20.14 -15.72
CA GLY A 375 3.99 20.55 -14.83
C GLY A 375 5.35 19.96 -15.24
N PHE A 376 5.39 18.68 -15.60
CA PHE A 376 6.61 18.01 -16.06
C PHE A 376 7.11 18.58 -17.39
N VAL A 377 6.23 18.73 -18.38
CA VAL A 377 6.56 19.26 -19.72
C VAL A 377 7.01 20.71 -19.60
N ALA A 378 6.31 21.55 -18.83
CA ALA A 378 6.73 22.93 -18.59
C ALA A 378 8.12 23.00 -17.96
N SER A 379 8.39 22.17 -16.96
CA SER A 379 9.69 22.09 -16.29
C SER A 379 10.80 21.58 -17.22
N ALA A 380 10.52 20.56 -18.04
CA ALA A 380 11.47 20.00 -19.00
C ALA A 380 11.78 20.97 -20.13
N VAL A 381 10.75 21.62 -20.70
CA VAL A 381 10.91 22.66 -21.72
C VAL A 381 11.70 23.84 -21.16
N TRP A 382 11.34 24.32 -19.97
CA TRP A 382 12.09 25.38 -19.28
C TRP A 382 13.55 25.00 -19.13
N PHE A 383 13.85 23.80 -18.59
CA PHE A 383 15.20 23.29 -18.41
C PHE A 383 15.99 23.19 -19.73
N ILE A 384 15.39 22.66 -20.80
CA ILE A 384 16.03 22.57 -22.12
C ILE A 384 16.33 23.97 -22.68
N LEU A 385 15.40 24.92 -22.51
CA LEU A 385 15.61 26.31 -22.93
C LEU A 385 16.75 26.96 -22.14
N THR A 386 16.80 26.78 -20.82
CA THR A 386 17.90 27.30 -19.98
C THR A 386 19.23 26.66 -20.38
N LEU A 387 19.25 25.35 -20.64
CA LEU A 387 20.44 24.63 -21.09
C LEU A 387 20.93 25.19 -22.44
N LYS A 388 20.04 25.37 -23.42
CA LYS A 388 20.39 25.95 -24.73
C LYS A 388 20.90 27.39 -24.60
N LEU A 389 20.29 28.20 -23.75
CA LEU A 389 20.77 29.57 -23.44
C LEU A 389 22.18 29.53 -22.84
N SER A 390 22.43 28.67 -21.85
CA SER A 390 23.76 28.53 -21.23
C SER A 390 24.84 28.07 -22.21
N LEU A 391 24.51 27.13 -23.12
CA LEU A 391 25.42 26.66 -24.16
C LEU A 391 25.73 27.73 -25.21
N ARG A 392 24.75 28.58 -25.57
CA ARG A 392 24.98 29.73 -26.46
C ARG A 392 25.87 30.79 -25.82
N VAL A 393 25.72 31.03 -24.53
CA VAL A 393 26.56 31.99 -23.78
C VAL A 393 27.99 31.45 -23.64
N ALA A 394 28.16 30.15 -23.36
CA ALA A 394 29.48 29.51 -23.26
C ALA A 394 30.22 29.35 -24.60
N GLY A 395 29.49 29.34 -25.72
CA GLY A 395 30.05 29.25 -27.08
C GLY A 395 30.44 30.58 -27.72
N LYS A 396 30.15 31.72 -27.07
CA LYS A 396 30.67 33.01 -27.53
C LYS A 396 32.09 33.19 -26.99
N PRO A 397 33.12 33.40 -27.85
CA PRO A 397 34.42 33.78 -27.36
C PRO A 397 34.28 35.09 -26.58
N HIS A 398 34.83 35.14 -25.37
CA HIS A 398 35.02 36.41 -24.67
C HIS A 398 35.91 37.29 -25.55
N SER A 399 35.31 38.22 -26.29
CA SER A 399 36.02 39.38 -26.80
C SER A 399 36.39 40.23 -25.58
N THR A 400 37.56 39.97 -25.02
CA THR A 400 38.27 40.93 -24.18
C THR A 400 38.60 42.14 -25.06
N ASP A 401 37.72 43.12 -25.05
CA ASP A 401 38.05 44.48 -25.45
C ASP A 401 37.78 45.41 -24.26
N TRP A 402 38.78 45.51 -23.38
CA TRP A 402 38.80 46.42 -22.25
C TRP A 402 39.56 47.72 -22.57
N ARG A 403 39.55 48.18 -23.83
CA ARG A 403 40.08 49.51 -24.15
C ARG A 403 38.97 50.56 -24.14
N LEU A 404 39.12 51.45 -23.15
CA LEU A 404 38.72 52.85 -23.14
C LEU A 404 37.22 53.13 -23.00
N GLN A 405 36.80 53.34 -21.75
CA GLN A 405 36.03 54.52 -21.38
C GLN A 405 36.22 54.82 -19.88
N CYS A 406 36.58 56.07 -19.62
CA CYS A 406 37.00 56.72 -18.36
C CYS A 406 38.44 56.47 -17.92
#